data_AF-A0A380JCY8-F1
#
_entry.id   AF-A0A380JCY8-F1
#
_cell.length_a   1.000
_cell.length_b   1.000
_cell.length_c   1.000
_cell.angle_alpha   90.00
_cell.angle_beta   90.00
_cell.angle_gamma   90.00
#
_symmetry.space_group_name_H-M   'P 1'
#
loop_
_entity.id
_entity.type
_entity.pdbx_description
1 polymer ?
#
loop_
_entity_poly.entity_id
_entity_poly.type
_entity_poly.pdbx_seq_one_letter_code
_entity_poly.pdbx_strand_id
1 'polypeptide(L)'
;MSTTNCTTKQPYCHLSEVERGKIEAFLSEGLKPAEIARRLGRNRSTISREIKRGTTKQVKQVNGKKIYFDYYFADLAQRRYVEGRQGIYYLKLEKVSEHFLKAFEEAMKASPRVHSVDSFVYAYKEEHPSEIVPSTKTLYNYSHQGLLAIKAIDLPKAVRLRKKTKNRSEKYDGKSWYWSVWHIDQMVMKYPDIFDKSIQDKWKAKEEEWVKEESQDSNCLQVIANHDTAVEPGIIEF
;
A
#
# COMPACT_ATOMS: atom_id res chain seq x y z
N MET A 1 -7.26 22.82 16.27
CA MET A 1 -8.01 21.55 16.06
C MET A 1 -8.25 21.38 14.57
N SER A 2 -7.65 20.38 13.95
CA SER A 2 -7.75 20.18 12.50
C SER A 2 -9.02 19.40 12.16
N THR A 3 -10.05 20.08 11.70
CA THR A 3 -11.26 19.47 11.14
C THR A 3 -10.94 18.95 9.75
N THR A 4 -10.46 17.70 9.63
CA THR A 4 -10.27 17.05 8.33
C THR A 4 -11.62 16.64 7.76
N ASN A 5 -12.32 17.59 7.13
CA ASN A 5 -13.43 17.29 6.23
C ASN A 5 -12.84 16.83 4.90
N CYS A 6 -13.11 15.58 4.52
CA CYS A 6 -12.63 14.95 3.30
C CYS A 6 -13.55 15.35 2.14
N THR A 7 -13.26 16.48 1.49
CA THR A 7 -14.09 17.10 0.44
C THR A 7 -13.49 16.97 -0.96
N THR A 8 -12.74 15.90 -1.25
CA THR A 8 -12.25 15.63 -2.60
C THR A 8 -12.53 14.18 -2.99
N LYS A 9 -12.79 13.96 -4.28
CA LYS A 9 -13.12 12.67 -4.90
C LYS A 9 -11.97 11.63 -4.80
N GLN A 10 -11.43 11.28 -3.64
CA GLN A 10 -10.34 10.29 -3.46
C GLN A 10 -10.31 9.76 -1.99
N PRO A 11 -9.20 9.14 -1.55
CA PRO A 11 -8.92 7.76 -1.17
C PRO A 11 -9.45 7.40 0.25
N TYR A 12 -8.98 6.30 0.84
CA TYR A 12 -9.29 5.90 2.22
C TYR A 12 -9.26 7.09 3.21
N CYS A 13 -10.45 7.55 3.64
CA CYS A 13 -10.63 8.63 4.60
C CYS A 13 -11.16 8.06 5.92
N HIS A 14 -10.56 8.48 7.04
CA HIS A 14 -11.01 8.10 8.37
C HIS A 14 -12.34 8.79 8.72
N LEU A 15 -13.09 8.16 9.64
CA LEU A 15 -14.27 8.80 10.22
C LEU A 15 -13.83 9.98 11.10
N SER A 16 -14.51 11.11 10.94
CA SER A 16 -14.33 12.27 11.82
C SER A 16 -15.06 12.08 13.15
N GLU A 17 -14.72 12.90 14.13
CA GLU A 17 -15.42 12.94 15.43
C GLU A 17 -16.91 13.28 15.26
N VAL A 18 -17.23 14.21 14.36
CA VAL A 18 -18.61 14.57 14.01
C VAL A 18 -19.35 13.38 13.39
N GLU A 19 -18.71 12.62 12.50
CA GLU A 19 -19.30 11.41 11.93
C GLU A 19 -19.53 10.33 12.99
N ARG A 20 -18.63 10.18 13.96
CA ARG A 20 -18.82 9.26 15.09
C ARG A 20 -20.03 9.66 15.95
N GLY A 21 -20.17 10.94 16.27
CA GLY A 21 -21.35 11.45 16.97
C GLY A 21 -22.66 11.19 16.21
N LYS A 22 -22.65 11.35 14.88
CA LYS A 22 -23.80 10.99 14.03
C LYS A 22 -24.11 9.49 14.05
N ILE A 23 -23.08 8.62 14.08
CA ILE A 23 -23.28 7.17 14.19
C ILE A 23 -23.97 6.83 15.53
N GLU A 24 -23.55 7.47 16.63
CA GLU A 24 -24.19 7.28 17.94
C GLU A 24 -25.66 7.71 17.93
N ALA A 25 -25.97 8.89 17.40
CA ALA A 25 -27.34 9.37 17.25
C ALA A 25 -28.20 8.43 16.38
N PHE A 26 -27.67 7.95 15.25
CA PHE A 26 -28.43 7.02 14.41
C PHE A 26 -28.63 5.64 15.05
N LEU A 27 -27.71 5.20 15.91
CA LEU A 27 -27.89 3.96 16.66
C LEU A 27 -28.95 4.10 17.76
N SER A 28 -29.05 5.27 18.41
CA SER A 28 -30.12 5.53 19.37
C SER A 28 -31.49 5.62 18.71
N GLU A 29 -31.56 6.05 17.45
CA GLU A 29 -32.74 5.96 16.57
C GLU A 29 -33.05 4.51 16.11
N GLY A 30 -32.20 3.53 16.40
CA GLY A 30 -32.41 2.13 16.02
C GLY A 30 -32.08 1.79 14.56
N LEU A 31 -31.30 2.64 13.88
CA LEU A 31 -30.96 2.43 12.47
C LEU A 31 -29.92 1.33 12.28
N LYS A 32 -30.09 0.54 11.20
CA LYS A 32 -29.14 -0.50 10.85
C LYS A 32 -27.85 0.11 10.27
N PRO A 33 -26.68 -0.52 10.47
CA PRO A 33 -25.39 -0.02 9.96
C PRO A 33 -25.35 0.25 8.45
N ALA A 34 -26.14 -0.48 7.65
CA ALA A 34 -26.25 -0.25 6.22
C ALA A 34 -26.93 1.09 5.89
N GLU A 35 -27.94 1.48 6.67
CA GLU A 35 -28.65 2.74 6.49
C GLU A 35 -27.79 3.93 6.93
N ILE A 36 -27.11 3.78 8.06
CA ILE A 36 -26.12 4.75 8.56
C ILE A 36 -25.04 5.02 7.50
N ALA A 37 -24.55 3.95 6.86
CA ALA A 37 -23.57 4.05 5.78
C ALA A 37 -24.09 4.84 4.58
N ARG A 38 -25.34 4.62 4.15
CA ARG A 38 -25.99 5.39 3.07
C ARG A 38 -26.10 6.88 3.43
N ARG A 39 -26.58 7.20 4.63
CA ARG A 39 -26.75 8.58 5.09
C ARG A 39 -25.44 9.36 5.21
N LEU A 40 -24.36 8.69 5.64
CA LEU A 40 -23.04 9.29 5.78
C LEU A 40 -22.20 9.25 4.49
N GLY A 41 -22.67 8.57 3.44
CA GLY A 41 -21.88 8.34 2.22
C GLY A 41 -20.62 7.51 2.47
N ARG A 42 -20.66 6.59 3.45
CA ARG A 42 -19.54 5.72 3.83
C ARG A 42 -19.82 4.27 3.45
N ASN A 43 -18.76 3.45 3.38
CA ASN A 43 -18.93 2.02 3.16
C ASN A 43 -19.51 1.34 4.41
N ARG A 44 -20.48 0.42 4.22
CA ARG A 44 -21.10 -0.38 5.29
C ARG A 44 -20.07 -1.04 6.21
N SER A 45 -19.01 -1.60 5.64
CA SER A 45 -17.96 -2.27 6.41
C SER A 45 -17.16 -1.30 7.28
N THR A 46 -17.03 -0.04 6.89
CA THR A 46 -16.39 1.00 7.72
C THR A 46 -17.23 1.25 8.97
N ILE A 47 -18.54 1.47 8.79
CA ILE A 47 -19.47 1.71 9.92
C ILE A 47 -19.53 0.49 10.84
N SER A 48 -19.63 -0.73 10.28
CA SER A 48 -19.67 -1.95 11.10
C SER A 48 -18.39 -2.14 11.93
N ARG A 49 -17.21 -1.88 11.37
CA ARG A 49 -15.95 -1.97 12.10
C ARG A 49 -15.84 -0.89 13.17
N GLU A 50 -16.29 0.32 12.88
CA GLU A 50 -16.32 1.42 13.83
C GLU A 50 -17.20 1.06 15.05
N ILE A 51 -18.43 0.59 14.80
CA ILE A 51 -19.35 0.16 15.87
C ILE A 51 -18.70 -0.92 16.72
N LYS A 52 -18.18 -1.98 16.09
CA LYS A 52 -17.48 -3.07 16.78
C LYS A 52 -16.32 -2.57 17.66
N ARG A 53 -15.62 -1.52 17.24
CA ARG A 53 -14.51 -0.91 17.98
C ARG A 53 -14.96 0.03 19.09
N GLY A 54 -16.10 0.70 18.96
CA GLY A 54 -16.60 1.68 19.93
C GLY A 54 -17.62 1.11 20.93
N THR A 55 -18.19 -0.07 20.67
CA THR A 55 -19.15 -0.72 21.55
C THR A 55 -18.48 -1.22 22.83
N THR A 56 -19.14 -0.98 23.97
CA THR A 56 -18.71 -1.44 25.31
C THR A 56 -19.90 -1.93 26.11
N LYS A 57 -19.67 -2.93 26.97
CA LYS A 57 -20.66 -3.44 27.92
C LYS A 57 -20.93 -2.42 29.02
N GLN A 58 -22.18 -2.03 29.17
CA GLN A 58 -22.67 -1.16 30.22
C GLN A 58 -23.63 -1.90 31.13
N VAL A 59 -23.79 -1.38 32.35
CA VAL A 59 -24.71 -1.93 33.35
C VAL A 59 -25.77 -0.90 33.71
N LYS A 60 -27.03 -1.30 33.63
CA LYS A 60 -28.17 -0.50 34.11
C LYS A 60 -28.81 -1.24 35.28
N GLN A 61 -29.11 -0.53 36.37
CA GLN A 61 -29.93 -1.09 37.44
C GLN A 61 -31.40 -0.80 37.12
N VAL A 62 -32.19 -1.86 37.01
CA VAL A 62 -33.65 -1.77 36.82
C VAL A 62 -34.29 -2.67 37.88
N ASN A 63 -35.15 -2.10 38.73
CA ASN A 63 -35.86 -2.80 39.80
C ASN A 63 -34.93 -3.64 40.70
N GLY A 64 -33.78 -3.09 41.08
CA GLY A 64 -32.78 -3.76 41.94
C GLY A 64 -31.93 -4.83 41.25
N LYS A 65 -32.16 -5.11 39.96
CA LYS A 65 -31.37 -6.08 39.17
C LYS A 65 -30.42 -5.37 38.22
N LYS A 66 -29.19 -5.89 38.09
CA LYS A 66 -28.18 -5.41 37.14
C LYS A 66 -28.44 -6.04 35.77
N ILE A 67 -28.70 -5.21 34.77
CA ILE A 67 -28.87 -5.62 33.37
C ILE A 67 -27.66 -5.13 32.59
N TYR A 68 -27.01 -6.05 31.88
CA TYR A 68 -25.88 -5.74 31.01
C TYR A 68 -26.38 -5.52 29.58
N PHE A 69 -25.88 -4.50 28.91
CA PHE A 69 -26.19 -4.23 27.51
C PHE A 69 -24.99 -3.60 26.80
N ASP A 70 -24.93 -3.80 25.49
CA ASP A 70 -23.88 -3.24 24.65
C ASP A 70 -24.31 -1.86 24.14
N TYR A 71 -23.47 -0.86 24.34
CA TYR A 71 -23.73 0.51 23.88
C TYR A 71 -22.50 1.08 23.17
N TYR A 72 -22.73 1.80 22.07
CA TYR A 72 -21.69 2.49 21.32
C TYR A 72 -21.57 3.94 21.80
N PHE A 73 -20.38 4.34 22.25
CA PHE A 73 -20.07 5.71 22.62
C PHE A 73 -19.12 6.33 21.60
N ALA A 74 -19.50 7.46 20.99
CA ALA A 74 -18.64 8.16 20.05
C ALA A 74 -17.33 8.62 20.70
N ASP A 75 -17.40 9.13 21.93
CA ASP A 75 -16.24 9.60 22.70
C ASP A 75 -15.21 8.51 22.95
N LEU A 76 -15.67 7.29 23.26
CA LEU A 76 -14.78 6.16 23.49
C LEU A 76 -14.12 5.73 22.18
N ALA A 77 -14.90 5.67 21.11
CA ALA A 77 -14.39 5.32 19.79
C ALA A 77 -13.34 6.34 19.30
N GLN A 78 -13.59 7.64 19.56
CA GLN A 78 -12.65 8.71 19.28
C GLN A 78 -11.38 8.61 20.14
N ARG A 79 -11.50 8.35 21.45
CA ARG A 79 -10.36 8.14 22.34
C ARG A 79 -9.48 6.98 21.87
N ARG A 80 -10.08 5.81 21.62
CA ARG A 80 -9.37 4.64 21.07
C ARG A 80 -8.67 4.94 19.75
N TYR A 81 -9.32 5.73 18.88
CA TYR A 81 -8.70 6.18 17.63
C TYR A 81 -7.48 7.06 17.89
N VAL A 82 -7.59 8.06 18.78
CA VAL A 82 -6.47 8.96 19.12
C VAL A 82 -5.32 8.18 19.78
N GLU A 83 -5.60 7.35 20.78
CA GLU A 83 -4.62 6.50 21.46
C GLU A 83 -3.90 5.58 20.46
N GLY A 84 -4.63 4.90 19.57
CA GLY A 84 -4.02 4.07 18.53
C GLY A 84 -3.19 4.85 17.51
N ARG A 85 -3.36 6.18 17.43
CA ARG A 85 -2.56 7.07 16.59
C ARG A 85 -1.40 7.71 17.37
N GLN A 86 -1.43 7.73 18.69
CA GLN A 86 -0.32 8.18 19.53
C GLN A 86 0.91 7.30 19.21
N GLY A 87 2.05 7.95 18.96
CA GLY A 87 3.30 7.28 18.56
C GLY A 87 3.39 6.86 17.09
N ILE A 88 2.28 6.84 16.33
CA ILE A 88 2.30 6.65 14.87
C ILE A 88 2.45 8.02 14.19
N TYR A 89 3.62 8.63 14.38
CA TYR A 89 3.98 9.86 13.71
C TYR A 89 5.23 9.67 12.85
N TYR A 90 5.19 10.24 11.65
CA TYR A 90 6.23 10.07 10.63
C TYR A 90 7.42 10.99 10.88
N LEU A 91 7.30 12.01 11.73
CA LEU A 91 8.38 12.96 12.04
C LEU A 91 8.78 12.81 13.51
N LYS A 92 9.83 12.05 13.76
CA LYS A 92 10.36 11.79 15.10
C LYS A 92 11.45 12.78 15.46
N LEU A 93 11.27 14.07 15.15
CA LEU A 93 12.32 15.09 15.33
C LEU A 93 12.70 15.23 16.82
N GLU A 94 11.72 15.17 17.72
CA GLU A 94 11.90 15.17 19.18
C GLU A 94 12.77 14.01 19.70
N LYS A 95 12.90 12.93 18.92
CA LYS A 95 13.72 11.77 19.30
C LYS A 95 15.13 11.83 18.74
N VAL A 96 15.40 12.79 17.86
CA VAL A 96 16.73 12.95 17.24
C VAL A 96 17.66 13.65 18.22
N SER A 97 18.90 13.20 18.28
CA SER A 97 19.94 13.85 19.09
C SER A 97 20.09 15.33 18.70
N GLU A 98 20.03 16.23 19.68
CA GLU A 98 20.28 17.66 19.45
C GLU A 98 21.73 17.92 19.02
N HIS A 99 22.67 17.14 19.55
CA HIS A 99 24.09 17.21 19.17
C HIS A 99 24.26 16.88 17.68
N PHE A 100 23.58 15.84 17.21
CA PHE A 100 23.56 15.48 15.80
C PHE A 100 23.02 16.62 14.93
N LEU A 101 21.91 17.27 15.34
CA LEU A 101 21.31 18.35 14.54
C LEU A 101 22.22 19.56 14.42
N LYS A 102 22.91 19.94 15.50
CA LYS A 102 23.89 21.05 15.49
C LYS A 102 25.10 20.72 14.61
N ALA A 103 25.69 19.54 14.81
CA ALA A 103 26.83 19.09 14.00
C ALA A 103 26.45 18.96 12.51
N PHE A 104 25.24 18.49 12.22
CA PHE A 104 24.71 18.41 10.86
C PHE A 104 24.56 19.80 10.23
N GLU A 105 24.04 20.78 10.99
CA GLU A 105 23.91 22.16 10.54
C GLU A 105 25.27 22.78 10.20
N GLU A 106 26.24 22.66 11.09
CA GLU A 106 27.61 23.15 10.91
C GLU A 106 28.27 22.50 9.69
N ALA A 107 28.20 21.17 9.57
CA ALA A 107 28.82 20.42 8.49
C ALA A 107 28.22 20.76 7.11
N MET A 108 26.91 20.99 7.01
CA MET A 108 26.28 21.36 5.74
C MET A 108 26.51 22.84 5.38
N LYS A 109 26.65 23.74 6.36
CA LYS A 109 26.93 25.16 6.10
C LYS A 109 28.42 25.47 5.87
N ALA A 110 29.32 24.54 6.22
CA ALA A 110 30.75 24.68 6.00
C ALA A 110 31.10 24.95 4.51
N SER A 111 32.05 25.85 4.30
CA SER A 111 32.64 26.16 2.99
C SER A 111 34.17 26.15 3.10
N PRO A 112 34.88 25.21 2.45
CA PRO A 112 34.38 24.18 1.54
C PRO A 112 33.66 23.04 2.27
N ARG A 113 32.58 22.52 1.66
CA ARG A 113 31.85 21.36 2.20
C ARG A 113 32.61 20.07 1.93
N VAL A 114 32.91 19.33 2.98
CA VAL A 114 33.60 18.02 2.90
C VAL A 114 32.61 16.86 2.72
N HIS A 115 31.52 16.83 3.50
CA HIS A 115 30.60 15.69 3.51
C HIS A 115 29.32 15.94 2.69
N SER A 116 28.83 14.88 2.04
CA SER A 116 27.42 14.82 1.62
C SER A 116 26.52 14.50 2.83
N VAL A 117 25.20 14.70 2.72
CA VAL A 117 24.26 14.32 3.81
C VAL A 117 24.43 12.84 4.19
N ASP A 118 24.56 11.97 3.19
CA ASP A 118 24.65 10.52 3.39
C ASP A 118 25.98 10.13 4.05
N SER A 119 27.08 10.69 3.54
CA SER A 119 28.42 10.48 4.09
C SER A 119 28.55 10.98 5.53
N PHE A 120 27.93 12.13 5.84
CA PHE A 120 27.92 12.70 7.18
C PHE A 120 27.15 11.81 8.16
N VAL A 121 25.94 11.36 7.78
CA VAL A 121 25.12 10.47 8.63
C VAL A 121 25.88 9.19 8.96
N TYR A 122 26.58 8.62 7.97
CA TYR A 122 27.37 7.41 8.17
C TYR A 122 28.56 7.65 9.11
N ALA A 123 29.39 8.66 8.83
CA ALA A 123 30.54 9.01 9.65
C ALA A 123 30.15 9.34 11.10
N TYR A 124 29.12 10.18 11.28
CA TYR A 124 28.65 10.54 12.62
C TYR A 124 28.16 9.33 13.40
N LYS A 125 27.48 8.38 12.74
CA LYS A 125 26.97 7.16 13.38
C LYS A 125 28.10 6.20 13.79
N GLU A 126 29.20 6.16 13.04
CA GLU A 126 30.39 5.39 13.43
C GLU A 126 31.05 5.99 14.68
N GLU A 127 31.14 7.32 14.76
CA GLU A 127 31.68 8.03 15.91
C GLU A 127 30.76 7.98 17.15
N HIS A 128 29.44 7.98 16.94
CA HIS A 128 28.42 8.10 18.01
C HIS A 128 27.37 6.97 17.91
N PRO A 129 27.75 5.70 18.16
CA PRO A 129 26.86 4.56 17.95
C PRO A 129 25.66 4.50 18.92
N SER A 130 25.74 5.20 20.06
CA SER A 130 24.67 5.26 21.08
C SER A 130 23.61 6.32 20.79
N GLU A 131 23.86 7.25 19.86
CA GLU A 131 22.94 8.35 19.57
C GLU A 131 21.84 7.96 18.56
N ILE A 132 20.67 8.57 18.71
CA ILE A 132 19.55 8.38 17.78
C ILE A 132 19.78 9.27 16.55
N VAL A 133 20.39 8.67 15.53
CA VAL A 133 20.67 9.33 14.24
C VAL A 133 19.61 8.95 13.19
N PRO A 134 18.98 9.93 12.50
CA PRO A 134 18.02 9.65 11.44
C PRO A 134 18.67 9.07 10.18
N SER A 135 17.88 8.34 9.38
CA SER A 135 18.32 7.97 8.03
C SER A 135 18.46 9.19 7.12
N THR A 136 19.32 9.10 6.11
CA THR A 136 19.51 10.12 5.06
C THR A 136 18.18 10.56 4.42
N LYS A 137 17.28 9.59 4.13
CA LYS A 137 15.96 9.87 3.57
C LYS A 137 15.10 10.71 4.52
N THR A 138 15.17 10.42 5.82
CA THR A 138 14.45 11.17 6.85
C THR A 138 14.91 12.62 6.91
N LEU A 139 16.22 12.88 6.81
CA LEU A 139 16.77 14.24 6.81
C LEU A 139 16.34 15.05 5.58
N TYR A 140 16.34 14.44 4.39
CA TYR A 140 15.80 15.10 3.19
C TYR A 140 14.32 15.43 3.37
N ASN A 141 13.52 14.53 3.94
CA ASN A 141 12.11 14.81 4.22
C ASN A 141 11.96 15.99 5.19
N TYR A 142 12.74 16.04 6.28
CA TYR A 142 12.69 17.13 7.24
C TYR A 142 13.12 18.47 6.62
N SER A 143 14.20 18.47 5.82
CA SER A 143 14.66 19.66 5.10
C SER A 143 13.63 20.17 4.08
N HIS A 144 12.98 19.26 3.33
CA HIS A 144 11.91 19.64 2.39
C HIS A 144 10.66 20.20 3.07
N GLN A 145 10.38 19.77 4.30
CA GLN A 145 9.27 20.28 5.10
C GLN A 145 9.63 21.55 5.88
N GLY A 146 10.90 21.98 5.84
CA GLY A 146 11.38 23.15 6.59
C GLY A 146 11.48 22.92 8.10
N LEU A 147 11.62 21.66 8.53
CA LEU A 147 11.75 21.30 9.95
C LEU A 147 13.19 21.41 10.48
N LEU A 148 14.16 21.52 9.58
CA LEU A 148 15.57 21.74 9.89
C LEU A 148 15.96 23.16 9.52
N ALA A 149 16.99 23.69 10.18
CA ALA A 149 17.59 24.97 9.79
C ALA A 149 18.13 24.94 8.34
N ILE A 150 18.60 23.78 7.90
CA ILE A 150 19.02 23.52 6.51
C ILE A 150 17.81 23.34 5.61
N LYS A 151 17.71 24.17 4.59
CA LYS A 151 16.68 24.11 3.55
C LYS A 151 17.18 23.34 2.34
N ALA A 152 16.26 22.93 1.47
CA ALA A 152 16.60 22.26 0.22
C ALA A 152 17.55 23.07 -0.69
N ILE A 153 17.55 24.41 -0.56
CA ILE A 153 18.46 25.32 -1.28
C ILE A 153 19.93 25.12 -0.87
N ASP A 154 20.17 24.72 0.37
CA ASP A 154 21.50 24.49 0.93
C ASP A 154 22.05 23.12 0.50
N LEU A 155 21.30 22.35 -0.28
CA LEU A 155 21.66 21.01 -0.76
C LEU A 155 21.84 21.07 -2.28
N PRO A 156 23.09 21.22 -2.80
CA PRO A 156 23.34 21.49 -4.21
C PRO A 156 22.71 20.46 -5.16
N LYS A 157 22.69 19.18 -4.76
CA LYS A 157 22.09 18.09 -5.55
C LYS A 157 20.57 18.15 -5.57
N ALA A 158 19.94 18.56 -4.47
CA ALA A 158 18.48 18.63 -4.35
C ALA A 158 17.88 19.69 -5.28
N VAL A 159 18.56 20.84 -5.43
CA VAL A 159 18.14 21.92 -6.34
C VAL A 159 18.29 21.52 -7.81
N ARG A 160 19.31 20.72 -8.15
CA ARG A 160 19.59 20.29 -9.53
C ARG A 160 18.68 19.15 -10.02
N LEU A 161 18.04 18.42 -9.10
CA LEU A 161 17.18 17.28 -9.43
C LEU A 161 15.82 17.74 -9.95
N ARG A 162 15.58 17.57 -11.25
CA ARG A 162 14.24 17.77 -11.84
C ARG A 162 13.29 16.66 -11.37
N LYS A 163 12.22 17.02 -10.66
CA LYS A 163 11.17 16.06 -10.26
C LYS A 163 10.48 15.52 -11.52
N LYS A 164 10.54 14.20 -11.74
CA LYS A 164 9.76 13.54 -12.80
C LYS A 164 8.31 13.45 -12.34
N THR A 165 7.47 14.37 -12.77
CA THR A 165 6.01 14.23 -12.64
C THR A 165 5.53 13.30 -13.74
N LYS A 166 5.15 12.07 -13.37
CA LYS A 166 4.33 11.24 -14.26
C LYS A 166 2.92 11.82 -14.21
N ASN A 167 2.57 12.63 -15.21
CA ASN A 167 1.18 13.01 -15.39
C ASN A 167 0.42 11.71 -15.74
N ARG A 168 -0.52 11.29 -14.88
CA ARG A 168 -1.55 10.33 -15.31
C ARG A 168 -2.35 11.08 -16.37
N SER A 169 -2.14 10.76 -17.64
CA SER A 169 -3.00 11.31 -18.69
C SER A 169 -4.40 10.74 -18.50
N GLU A 170 -5.41 11.60 -18.42
CA GLU A 170 -6.81 11.18 -18.60
C GLU A 170 -7.08 10.79 -20.05
N LYS A 171 -6.23 11.25 -20.99
CA LYS A 171 -6.28 10.85 -22.39
C LYS A 171 -5.76 9.42 -22.58
N TYR A 172 -6.53 8.67 -23.33
CA TYR A 172 -6.19 7.37 -23.89
C TYR A 172 -4.87 7.46 -24.66
N ASP A 173 -3.92 6.62 -24.28
CA ASP A 173 -2.70 6.38 -25.04
C ASP A 173 -2.85 5.00 -25.70
N GLY A 174 -3.05 4.99 -27.02
CA GLY A 174 -3.21 3.76 -27.80
C GLY A 174 -2.00 2.84 -27.80
N LYS A 175 -0.84 3.29 -27.28
CA LYS A 175 0.34 2.46 -27.08
C LYS A 175 0.46 1.92 -25.64
N SER A 176 -0.50 2.23 -24.76
CA SER A 176 -0.47 1.80 -23.37
C SER A 176 -1.05 0.39 -23.23
N TRP A 177 -0.19 -0.58 -22.88
CA TRP A 177 -0.57 -1.96 -22.58
C TRP A 177 -1.76 -2.06 -21.61
N TYR A 178 -1.79 -1.21 -20.58
CA TYR A 178 -2.85 -1.21 -19.57
C TYR A 178 -4.24 -0.93 -20.17
N TRP A 179 -4.32 -0.05 -21.16
CA TRP A 179 -5.58 0.28 -21.84
C TRP A 179 -6.00 -0.79 -22.84
N SER A 180 -5.06 -1.44 -23.53
CA SER A 180 -5.36 -2.58 -24.39
C SER A 180 -5.97 -3.73 -23.59
N VAL A 181 -5.39 -4.05 -22.42
CA VAL A 181 -5.93 -5.09 -21.52
C VAL A 181 -7.31 -4.70 -20.99
N TRP A 182 -7.51 -3.44 -20.55
CA TRP A 182 -8.82 -2.98 -20.07
C TRP A 182 -9.88 -3.01 -21.18
N HIS A 183 -9.54 -2.64 -22.42
CA HIS A 183 -10.45 -2.68 -23.54
C HIS A 183 -10.85 -4.12 -23.91
N ILE A 184 -9.90 -5.06 -23.87
CA ILE A 184 -10.19 -6.49 -24.04
C ILE A 184 -11.17 -6.97 -22.96
N ASP A 185 -10.93 -6.64 -21.69
CA ASP A 185 -11.83 -7.01 -20.58
C ASP A 185 -13.24 -6.42 -20.76
N GLN A 186 -13.35 -5.16 -21.20
CA GLN A 186 -14.63 -4.55 -21.57
C GLN A 186 -15.33 -5.27 -22.73
N MET A 187 -14.58 -5.73 -23.74
CA MET A 187 -15.15 -6.49 -24.86
C MET A 187 -15.63 -7.88 -24.42
N VAL A 188 -14.88 -8.56 -23.55
CA VAL A 188 -15.26 -9.85 -22.96
C VAL A 188 -16.56 -9.71 -22.15
N MET A 189 -16.67 -8.65 -21.36
CA MET A 189 -17.88 -8.36 -20.56
C MET A 189 -19.10 -7.98 -21.40
N LYS A 190 -18.89 -7.26 -22.51
CA LYS A 190 -19.97 -6.72 -23.36
C LYS A 190 -20.50 -7.74 -24.38
N TYR A 191 -19.65 -8.64 -24.85
CA TYR A 191 -19.98 -9.65 -25.84
C TYR A 191 -19.63 -11.07 -25.34
N PRO A 192 -20.24 -11.52 -24.23
CA PRO A 192 -19.90 -12.81 -23.62
C PRO A 192 -20.18 -13.99 -24.55
N ASP A 193 -21.15 -13.88 -25.45
CA ASP A 193 -21.45 -14.85 -26.51
C ASP A 193 -20.30 -15.05 -27.51
N ILE A 194 -19.56 -13.98 -27.83
CA ILE A 194 -18.40 -14.02 -28.73
C ILE A 194 -17.17 -14.60 -28.00
N PHE A 195 -17.01 -14.29 -26.71
CA PHE A 195 -15.78 -14.59 -25.95
C PHE A 195 -15.83 -15.84 -25.06
N ASP A 196 -17.01 -16.33 -24.64
CA ASP A 196 -17.10 -17.32 -23.55
C ASP A 196 -17.24 -18.78 -24.02
N LYS A 197 -17.69 -19.04 -25.26
CA LYS A 197 -17.81 -20.42 -25.80
C LYS A 197 -16.92 -20.70 -27.01
N SER A 198 -17.00 -19.85 -28.04
CA SER A 198 -16.22 -20.05 -29.28
C SER A 198 -14.71 -20.06 -29.05
N ILE A 199 -14.20 -19.22 -28.14
CA ILE A 199 -12.76 -19.13 -27.87
C ILE A 199 -12.28 -20.32 -27.03
N GLN A 200 -13.03 -20.71 -26.00
CA GLN A 200 -12.69 -21.89 -25.18
C GLN A 200 -12.71 -23.17 -26.02
N ASP A 201 -13.70 -23.32 -26.91
CA ASP A 201 -13.80 -24.47 -27.82
C ASP A 201 -12.66 -24.48 -28.86
N LYS A 202 -12.28 -23.31 -29.40
CA LYS A 202 -11.11 -23.18 -30.29
C LYS A 202 -9.79 -23.48 -29.58
N TRP A 203 -9.66 -23.09 -28.31
CA TRP A 203 -8.46 -23.40 -27.51
C TRP A 203 -8.38 -24.88 -27.17
N LYS A 204 -9.49 -25.52 -26.79
CA LYS A 204 -9.56 -26.98 -26.60
C LYS A 204 -9.26 -27.75 -27.87
N ALA A 205 -9.79 -27.33 -29.01
CA ALA A 205 -9.50 -27.95 -30.30
C ALA A 205 -8.01 -27.82 -30.67
N LYS A 206 -7.40 -26.65 -30.42
CA LYS A 206 -5.96 -26.46 -30.59
C LYS A 206 -5.12 -27.29 -29.62
N GLU A 207 -5.52 -27.40 -28.35
CA GLU A 207 -4.84 -28.27 -27.39
C GLU A 207 -4.93 -29.74 -27.81
N GLU A 208 -6.08 -30.20 -28.31
CA GLU A 208 -6.23 -31.56 -28.86
C GLU A 208 -5.38 -31.81 -30.11
N GLU A 209 -5.24 -30.82 -31.01
CA GLU A 209 -4.31 -30.89 -32.14
C GLU A 209 -2.86 -30.95 -31.66
N TRP A 210 -2.48 -30.11 -30.72
CA TRP A 210 -1.12 -30.04 -30.18
C TRP A 210 -0.72 -31.33 -29.46
N VAL A 211 -1.63 -31.91 -28.67
CA VAL A 211 -1.43 -33.22 -28.01
C VAL A 211 -1.31 -34.36 -29.02
N LYS A 212 -2.00 -34.29 -30.17
CA LYS A 212 -1.87 -35.28 -31.26
C LYS A 212 -0.54 -35.15 -31.99
N GLU A 213 -0.09 -33.93 -32.26
CA GLU A 213 1.24 -33.67 -32.84
C GLU A 213 2.36 -34.17 -31.91
N GLU A 214 2.26 -33.89 -30.60
CA GLU A 214 3.24 -34.33 -29.61
C GLU A 214 3.27 -35.87 -29.45
N SER A 215 2.11 -36.53 -29.61
CA SER A 215 1.98 -38.00 -29.67
C SER A 215 2.58 -38.61 -30.94
N GLN A 216 2.63 -37.90 -32.06
CA GLN A 216 3.26 -38.37 -33.29
C GLN A 216 4.79 -38.22 -33.24
N ASP A 217 5.28 -37.12 -32.66
CA ASP A 217 6.72 -36.88 -32.47
C ASP A 217 7.36 -37.85 -31.46
N SER A 218 6.64 -38.23 -30.39
CA SER A 218 7.12 -39.22 -29.43
C SER A 218 7.20 -40.64 -30.00
N ASN A 219 6.33 -40.98 -30.97
CA ASN A 219 6.40 -42.25 -31.70
C ASN A 219 7.56 -42.25 -32.73
N CYS A 220 7.86 -41.11 -33.35
CA CYS A 220 9.04 -40.92 -34.20
C CYS A 220 10.36 -41.12 -33.42
N LEU A 221 10.43 -40.61 -32.18
CA LEU A 221 11.61 -40.78 -31.30
C LEU A 221 11.82 -42.22 -30.81
N GLN A 222 10.75 -43.01 -30.65
CA GLN A 222 10.87 -44.45 -30.31
C GLN A 222 11.34 -45.31 -31.49
N VAL A 223 11.08 -44.90 -32.73
CA VAL A 223 11.64 -45.58 -33.93
C VAL A 223 13.14 -45.31 -34.07
N ILE A 224 13.63 -44.13 -33.69
CA ILE A 224 15.06 -43.78 -33.73
C ILE A 224 15.85 -44.54 -32.64
N ALA A 225 15.31 -44.64 -31.41
CA ALA A 225 16.00 -45.31 -30.30
C ALA A 225 16.21 -46.84 -30.49
N ASN A 226 15.38 -47.49 -31.31
CA ASN A 226 15.50 -48.92 -31.59
C ASN A 226 16.51 -49.25 -32.71
N HIS A 227 17.06 -48.24 -33.40
CA HIS A 227 18.02 -48.44 -34.49
C HIS A 227 19.50 -48.36 -34.02
N ASP A 228 19.75 -47.86 -32.81
CA ASP A 228 21.10 -47.62 -32.26
C ASP A 228 21.59 -48.71 -31.28
N THR A 229 20.84 -49.78 -31.04
CA THR A 229 21.21 -50.87 -30.11
C THR A 229 21.79 -52.13 -30.79
N ALA A 230 22.38 -52.00 -31.99
CA ALA A 230 22.99 -53.12 -32.70
C ALA A 230 24.41 -52.83 -33.23
N VAL A 231 25.36 -52.49 -32.35
CA VAL A 231 26.81 -52.68 -32.62
C VAL A 231 27.53 -53.03 -31.31
N GLU A 232 28.09 -54.25 -31.25
CA GLU A 232 28.84 -54.79 -30.10
C GLU A 232 30.17 -54.06 -29.81
N PRO A 233 30.66 -54.06 -28.56
CA PRO A 233 31.92 -53.43 -28.19
C PRO A 233 33.14 -54.30 -28.52
N GLY A 234 33.93 -53.85 -29.52
CA GLY A 234 35.26 -54.37 -29.82
C GLY A 234 36.34 -53.75 -28.93
N ILE A 235 37.05 -54.62 -28.21
CA ILE A 235 38.29 -54.41 -27.46
C ILE A 235 39.36 -53.74 -28.35
N ILE A 236 40.21 -52.86 -27.80
CA ILE A 236 41.67 -52.78 -28.09
C ILE A 236 42.38 -51.96 -27.00
N GLU A 237 43.50 -52.52 -26.54
CA GLU A 237 44.53 -51.99 -25.63
C GLU A 237 45.34 -50.84 -26.25
N PHE A 238 45.63 -49.81 -25.46
CA PHE A 238 46.94 -49.37 -24.94
C PHE A 238 46.82 -47.99 -24.30
#